data_AF-A0A096ATM5-F1
#
_entry.id   AF-A0A096ATM5-F1
#
_cell.length_a   1.000
_cell.length_b   1.000
_cell.length_c   1.000
_cell.angle_alpha   90.00
_cell.angle_beta   90.00
_cell.angle_gamma   90.00
#
_symmetry.space_group_name_H-M   'P 1'
#
loop_
_entity.id
_entity.type
_entity.pdbx_description
1 polymer ?
#
loop_
_entity_poly.entity_id
_entity_poly.type
_entity_poly.pdbx_seq_one_letter_code
_entity_poly.pdbx_strand_id
1 'polypeptide(L)'
;MSKGKLQKFAEMETFRNVFQYPYGVISEVPFDMKGHWCEQYFKNDNPIVLELGCGKGEYTVGLARVYPNINFIGVDIKGARIYTGAKQALEENLENVAFLRTSIEIIDRFFAQDEVQEIWLTFSDPQMKNFHKRLSSTFFLNRYRNFLIDKGIIHLKTDSNFLFTYTTYLVEKNKLPLLFRTEDLYGNETNGVKSADFDERTKEILGIHTYYENQWIERGLNIKYMKFELPRLGDLCEPEIEIELDDYRSFKRTKRSGKDTAK
;
A
#
# COMPACT_ATOMS: atom_id res chain seq x y z
N MET A 1 -2.77 -23.64 -13.94
CA MET A 1 -2.17 -22.27 -14.07
C MET A 1 -1.59 -22.12 -15.48
N SER A 2 -1.61 -20.92 -16.08
CA SER A 2 -1.01 -20.71 -17.41
C SER A 2 0.52 -20.84 -17.38
N LYS A 3 1.14 -21.28 -18.49
CA LYS A 3 2.61 -21.47 -18.60
C LYS A 3 3.41 -20.23 -18.14
N GLY A 4 3.00 -19.04 -18.57
CA GLY A 4 3.68 -17.80 -18.18
C GLY A 4 3.53 -17.43 -16.70
N LYS A 5 2.50 -17.92 -15.98
CA LYS A 5 2.37 -17.71 -14.54
C LYS A 5 3.31 -18.62 -13.75
N LEU A 6 3.50 -19.86 -14.20
CA LEU A 6 4.42 -20.82 -13.59
C LEU A 6 5.88 -20.37 -13.72
N GLN A 7 6.27 -19.85 -14.89
CA GLN A 7 7.61 -19.32 -15.12
C GLN A 7 7.93 -18.14 -14.18
N LYS A 8 6.99 -17.20 -14.01
CA LYS A 8 7.16 -16.07 -13.09
C LYS A 8 7.33 -16.50 -11.64
N PHE A 9 6.60 -17.53 -11.19
CA PHE A 9 6.79 -18.06 -9.84
C PHE A 9 8.18 -18.68 -9.68
N ALA A 10 8.60 -19.53 -10.62
CA ALA A 10 9.90 -20.17 -10.56
C ALA A 10 11.07 -19.16 -10.55
N GLU A 11 10.97 -18.09 -11.33
CA GLU A 11 11.96 -17.01 -11.32
C GLU A 11 11.89 -16.17 -10.03
N MET A 12 10.69 -15.91 -9.49
CA MET A 12 10.54 -15.17 -8.23
C MET A 12 11.16 -15.89 -7.03
N GLU A 13 11.23 -17.23 -7.04
CA GLU A 13 11.94 -18.00 -6.01
C GLU A 13 13.46 -17.68 -5.97
N THR A 14 14.03 -17.12 -7.05
CA THR A 14 15.44 -16.73 -7.09
C THR A 14 15.67 -15.28 -6.73
N PHE A 15 14.62 -14.50 -6.49
CA PHE A 15 14.71 -13.07 -6.21
C PHE A 15 15.10 -12.84 -4.75
N ARG A 16 16.32 -12.33 -4.52
CA ARG A 16 16.83 -11.99 -3.17
C ARG A 16 15.98 -10.95 -2.43
N ASN A 17 15.20 -10.15 -3.16
CA ASN A 17 14.35 -9.09 -2.63
C ASN A 17 12.90 -9.53 -2.42
N VAL A 18 12.58 -10.84 -2.50
CA VAL A 18 11.24 -11.38 -2.27
C VAL A 18 11.23 -12.41 -1.16
N PHE A 19 10.43 -12.14 -0.12
CA PHE A 19 10.20 -13.03 1.01
C PHE A 19 8.81 -13.64 0.92
N GLN A 20 8.72 -14.98 0.88
CA GLN A 20 7.45 -15.67 0.60
C GLN A 20 6.93 -16.46 1.80
N TYR A 21 5.82 -15.97 2.35
CA TYR A 21 5.11 -16.58 3.46
C TYR A 21 3.62 -16.68 3.12
N PRO A 22 3.20 -17.63 2.27
CA PRO A 22 1.78 -17.85 1.98
C PRO A 22 1.08 -18.54 3.16
N TYR A 23 -0.20 -18.23 3.41
CA TYR A 23 -0.96 -18.62 4.62
C TYR A 23 -0.77 -20.07 5.09
N GLY A 24 -0.70 -21.04 4.17
CA GLY A 24 -0.52 -22.47 4.50
C GLY A 24 0.86 -22.86 5.06
N VAL A 25 1.86 -21.98 4.99
CA VAL A 25 3.23 -22.21 5.51
C VAL A 25 3.44 -21.52 6.86
N ILE A 26 2.54 -20.61 7.25
CA ILE A 26 2.79 -19.63 8.30
C ILE A 26 2.45 -20.13 9.71
N SER A 27 1.52 -21.08 9.87
CA SER A 27 1.17 -21.58 11.20
C SER A 27 2.32 -22.25 11.94
N GLU A 28 3.42 -22.60 11.27
CA GLU A 28 4.50 -23.42 11.85
C GLU A 28 5.90 -22.80 11.80
N VAL A 29 6.11 -21.68 11.09
CA VAL A 29 7.45 -21.12 10.87
C VAL A 29 7.57 -19.68 11.40
N PRO A 30 8.51 -19.38 12.31
CA PRO A 30 8.80 -18.01 12.73
C PRO A 30 9.40 -17.20 11.56
N PHE A 31 9.29 -15.88 11.64
CA PHE A 31 9.96 -14.99 10.68
C PHE A 31 11.22 -14.42 11.34
N ASP A 32 12.38 -14.98 10.98
CA ASP A 32 13.65 -14.71 11.68
C ASP A 32 14.12 -13.25 11.56
N MET A 33 13.66 -12.50 10.54
CA MET A 33 14.03 -11.10 10.35
C MET A 33 13.09 -10.11 11.07
N LYS A 34 12.09 -10.57 11.83
CA LYS A 34 11.23 -9.66 12.62
C LYS A 34 12.09 -8.84 13.59
N GLY A 35 12.08 -7.51 13.46
CA GLY A 35 12.92 -6.61 14.26
C GLY A 35 14.33 -6.41 13.71
N HIS A 36 14.68 -7.05 12.59
CA HIS A 36 16.02 -7.06 12.02
C HIS A 36 16.03 -6.82 10.51
N TRP A 37 14.98 -6.22 9.92
CA TRP A 37 14.94 -5.94 8.48
C TRP A 37 16.12 -5.07 8.02
N CYS A 38 16.40 -4.01 8.78
CA CYS A 38 17.51 -3.09 8.53
C CYS A 38 18.88 -3.80 8.58
N GLU A 39 19.14 -4.56 9.64
CA GLU A 39 20.40 -5.28 9.84
C GLU A 39 20.59 -6.45 8.86
N GLN A 40 19.56 -7.27 8.66
CA GLN A 40 19.68 -8.54 7.92
C GLN A 40 19.50 -8.38 6.42
N TYR A 41 18.64 -7.46 5.96
CA TYR A 41 18.36 -7.27 4.54
C TYR A 41 18.90 -5.94 3.99
N PHE A 42 18.46 -4.80 4.52
CA PHE A 42 18.77 -3.49 3.93
C PHE A 42 20.22 -3.01 4.17
N LYS A 43 20.90 -3.56 5.18
CA LYS A 43 22.29 -3.24 5.56
C LYS A 43 22.52 -1.76 5.86
N ASN A 44 21.52 -1.12 6.46
CA ASN A 44 21.53 0.29 6.87
C ASN A 44 20.54 0.51 8.02
N ASP A 45 20.49 1.73 8.57
CA ASP A 45 19.56 2.11 9.66
C ASP A 45 18.45 3.08 9.17
N ASN A 46 18.14 3.06 7.88
CA ASN A 46 17.14 3.93 7.29
C ASN A 46 15.72 3.54 7.73
N PRO A 47 14.78 4.50 7.80
CA PRO A 47 13.40 4.20 8.16
C PRO A 47 12.74 3.25 7.15
N ILE A 48 11.83 2.42 7.63
CA ILE A 48 11.04 1.47 6.84
C ILE A 48 9.62 2.04 6.63
N VAL A 49 9.20 2.03 5.37
CA VAL A 49 7.85 2.39 4.93
C VAL A 49 7.20 1.19 4.25
N LEU A 50 5.97 0.86 4.65
CA LEU A 50 5.21 -0.24 4.04
C LEU A 50 4.22 0.27 3.00
N GLU A 51 4.09 -0.44 1.89
CA GLU A 51 2.92 -0.33 1.01
C GLU A 51 2.07 -1.61 1.15
N LEU A 52 0.88 -1.49 1.76
CA LEU A 52 0.01 -2.63 2.02
C LEU A 52 -1.00 -2.81 0.90
N GLY A 53 -0.93 -3.95 0.22
CA GLY A 53 -1.71 -4.22 -0.99
C GLY A 53 -1.04 -3.66 -2.25
N CYS A 54 0.30 -3.71 -2.32
CA CYS A 54 1.10 -3.02 -3.35
C CYS A 54 0.86 -3.48 -4.79
N GLY A 55 0.12 -4.58 -5.01
CA GLY A 55 -0.19 -5.09 -6.34
C GLY A 55 1.08 -5.40 -7.11
N LYS A 56 1.36 -4.61 -8.15
CA LYS A 56 2.56 -4.78 -8.98
C LYS A 56 3.83 -4.20 -8.36
N GLY A 57 3.74 -3.45 -7.27
CA GLY A 57 4.88 -2.78 -6.64
C GLY A 57 5.34 -1.52 -7.37
N GLU A 58 4.57 -0.99 -8.34
CA GLU A 58 4.98 0.20 -9.10
C GLU A 58 5.21 1.42 -8.19
N TYR A 59 4.38 1.59 -7.16
CA TYR A 59 4.53 2.67 -6.20
C TYR A 59 5.70 2.43 -5.24
N THR A 60 5.80 1.23 -4.65
CA THR A 60 6.96 0.80 -3.83
C THR A 60 8.29 1.10 -4.56
N VAL A 61 8.43 0.67 -5.81
CA VAL A 61 9.66 0.86 -6.60
C VAL A 61 9.86 2.33 -6.97
N GLY A 62 8.79 3.04 -7.35
CA GLY A 62 8.85 4.47 -7.65
C GLY A 62 9.34 5.28 -6.45
N LEU A 63 8.83 5.00 -5.26
CA LEU A 63 9.24 5.63 -4.01
C LEU A 63 10.73 5.39 -3.73
N ALA A 64 11.18 4.16 -3.87
CA ALA A 64 12.56 3.80 -3.59
C ALA A 64 13.57 4.47 -4.51
N ARG A 65 13.21 4.75 -5.77
CA ARG A 65 14.05 5.55 -6.68
C ARG A 65 14.23 6.99 -6.20
N VAL A 66 13.13 7.58 -5.73
CA VAL A 66 13.11 8.99 -5.32
C VAL A 66 13.78 9.15 -3.95
N TYR A 67 13.66 8.16 -3.07
CA TYR A 67 14.13 8.20 -1.70
C TYR A 67 15.13 7.07 -1.38
N PRO A 68 16.39 7.18 -1.85
CA PRO A 68 17.40 6.16 -1.59
C PRO A 68 17.73 5.97 -0.10
N ASN A 69 17.43 6.97 0.74
CA ASN A 69 17.66 6.94 2.19
C ASN A 69 16.44 6.46 2.99
N ILE A 70 15.47 5.82 2.34
CA ILE A 70 14.30 5.21 2.97
C ILE A 70 14.15 3.80 2.40
N ASN A 71 13.87 2.84 3.27
CA ASN A 71 13.62 1.46 2.91
C ASN A 71 12.12 1.25 2.66
N PHE A 72 11.77 0.63 1.53
CA PHE A 72 10.38 0.36 1.17
C PHE A 72 10.10 -1.14 1.11
N ILE A 73 8.98 -1.56 1.69
CA ILE A 73 8.53 -2.95 1.62
C ILE A 73 7.11 -2.99 1.04
N GLY A 74 6.99 -3.59 -0.15
CA GLY A 74 5.70 -3.84 -0.78
C GLY A 74 5.10 -5.16 -0.30
N VAL A 75 3.86 -5.15 0.20
CA VAL A 75 3.18 -6.33 0.74
C VAL A 75 1.96 -6.70 -0.11
N ASP A 76 1.89 -7.92 -0.64
CA ASP A 76 0.70 -8.44 -1.32
C ASP A 76 0.61 -9.98 -1.23
N ILE A 77 -0.60 -10.50 -1.05
CA ILE A 77 -0.85 -11.95 -0.96
C ILE A 77 -0.63 -12.68 -2.30
N LYS A 78 -0.73 -11.98 -3.44
CA LYS A 78 -0.65 -12.52 -4.79
C LYS A 78 0.77 -12.34 -5.34
N GLY A 79 1.63 -13.35 -5.14
CA GLY A 79 3.01 -13.40 -5.67
C GLY A 79 3.15 -13.01 -7.16
N ALA A 80 2.22 -13.43 -8.01
CA ALA A 80 2.26 -13.09 -9.43
C ALA A 80 2.13 -11.58 -9.73
N ARG A 81 1.62 -10.77 -8.79
CA ARG A 81 1.54 -9.32 -8.92
C ARG A 81 2.88 -8.67 -8.55
N ILE A 82 3.44 -9.01 -7.39
CA ILE A 82 4.72 -8.44 -6.92
C ILE A 82 5.91 -8.75 -7.82
N TYR A 83 5.86 -9.83 -8.61
CA TYR A 83 6.93 -10.21 -9.55
C TYR A 83 7.42 -9.04 -10.40
N THR A 84 6.53 -8.19 -10.91
CA THR A 84 6.92 -7.09 -11.80
C THR A 84 7.78 -6.07 -11.06
N GLY A 85 7.34 -5.57 -9.91
CA GLY A 85 8.13 -4.63 -9.11
C GLY A 85 9.41 -5.26 -8.56
N ALA A 86 9.35 -6.52 -8.11
CA ALA A 86 10.52 -7.23 -7.60
C ALA A 86 11.62 -7.38 -8.65
N LYS A 87 11.24 -7.80 -9.87
CA LYS A 87 12.16 -7.89 -11.00
C LYS A 87 12.74 -6.54 -11.37
N GLN A 88 11.89 -5.51 -11.45
CA GLN A 88 12.31 -4.16 -11.80
C GLN A 88 13.31 -3.59 -10.78
N ALA A 89 13.07 -3.77 -9.48
CA ALA A 89 14.01 -3.34 -8.44
C ALA A 89 15.38 -4.03 -8.57
N LEU A 90 15.43 -5.31 -8.96
CA LEU A 90 16.68 -6.02 -9.21
C LEU A 90 17.38 -5.51 -10.49
N GLU A 91 16.65 -5.33 -11.58
CA GLU A 91 17.18 -4.83 -12.86
C GLU A 91 17.77 -3.41 -12.73
N GLU A 92 17.20 -2.60 -11.83
CA GLU A 92 17.64 -1.24 -11.56
C GLU A 92 18.61 -1.13 -10.37
N ASN A 93 18.98 -2.26 -9.75
CA ASN A 93 19.87 -2.33 -8.58
C ASN A 93 19.41 -1.47 -7.39
N LEU A 94 18.09 -1.42 -7.13
CA LEU A 94 17.54 -0.75 -5.95
C LEU A 94 17.74 -1.63 -4.72
N GLU A 95 18.58 -1.18 -3.79
CA GLU A 95 18.90 -1.93 -2.56
C GLU A 95 17.96 -1.60 -1.39
N ASN A 96 17.21 -0.50 -1.50
CA ASN A 96 16.24 -0.01 -0.51
C ASN A 96 14.80 -0.50 -0.77
N VAL A 97 14.63 -1.64 -1.47
CA VAL A 97 13.32 -2.25 -1.75
C VAL A 97 13.29 -3.73 -1.38
N ALA A 98 12.24 -4.16 -0.69
CA ALA A 98 11.88 -5.56 -0.54
C ALA A 98 10.40 -5.80 -0.89
N PHE A 99 10.05 -7.07 -1.11
CA PHE A 99 8.67 -7.51 -1.27
C PHE A 99 8.36 -8.65 -0.32
N LEU A 100 7.23 -8.56 0.37
CA LEU A 100 6.74 -9.58 1.28
C LEU A 100 5.43 -10.16 0.76
N ARG A 101 5.45 -11.44 0.40
CA ARG A 101 4.25 -12.16 -0.01
C ARG A 101 3.60 -12.82 1.20
N THR A 102 2.62 -12.13 1.79
CA THR A 102 1.86 -12.63 2.96
C THR A 102 0.42 -12.12 2.96
N SER A 103 -0.40 -12.63 3.87
CA SER A 103 -1.70 -12.00 4.19
C SER A 103 -1.49 -10.82 5.13
N ILE A 104 -2.13 -9.68 4.87
CA ILE A 104 -2.02 -8.50 5.75
C ILE A 104 -2.69 -8.78 7.11
N GLU A 105 -3.56 -9.79 7.21
CA GLU A 105 -4.21 -10.22 8.46
C GLU A 105 -3.25 -10.75 9.53
N ILE A 106 -1.99 -10.97 9.18
CA ILE A 106 -0.94 -11.50 10.07
C ILE A 106 0.34 -10.67 9.97
N ILE A 107 0.23 -9.42 9.52
CA ILE A 107 1.39 -8.57 9.21
C ILE A 107 2.26 -8.29 10.44
N ASP A 108 1.68 -8.31 11.64
CA ASP A 108 2.33 -8.17 12.95
C ASP A 108 3.32 -9.30 13.27
N ARG A 109 3.30 -10.39 12.51
CA ARG A 109 4.32 -11.46 12.60
C ARG A 109 5.64 -11.12 11.91
N PHE A 110 5.65 -10.11 11.04
CA PHE A 110 6.81 -9.80 10.19
C PHE A 110 7.59 -8.58 10.66
N PHE A 111 7.03 -7.81 11.59
CA PHE A 111 7.62 -6.58 12.10
C PHE A 111 7.57 -6.53 13.62
N ALA A 112 8.66 -6.08 14.24
CA ALA A 112 8.73 -5.80 15.66
C ALA A 112 8.11 -4.44 15.99
N GLN A 113 7.88 -4.21 17.29
CA GLN A 113 7.42 -2.92 17.77
C GLN A 113 8.37 -1.81 17.32
N ASP A 114 7.83 -0.71 16.81
CA ASP A 114 8.55 0.50 16.38
C ASP A 114 9.51 0.31 15.20
N GLU A 115 9.39 -0.81 14.47
CA GLU A 115 10.23 -1.09 13.30
C GLU A 115 9.79 -0.32 12.05
N VAL A 116 8.53 0.10 11.97
CA VAL A 116 7.95 0.78 10.80
C VAL A 116 7.57 2.22 11.12
N GLN A 117 7.88 3.16 10.21
CA GLN A 117 7.60 4.58 10.40
C GLN A 117 6.28 5.00 9.74
N GLU A 118 5.98 4.48 8.55
CA GLU A 118 4.81 4.87 7.77
C GLU A 118 4.17 3.70 7.04
N ILE A 119 2.86 3.78 6.81
CA ILE A 119 2.09 2.81 6.04
C ILE A 119 1.31 3.52 4.95
N TRP A 120 1.44 3.01 3.72
CA TRP A 120 0.72 3.45 2.55
C TRP A 120 -0.38 2.46 2.17
N LEU A 121 -1.60 2.99 2.04
CA LEU A 121 -2.78 2.32 1.52
C LEU A 121 -3.12 2.96 0.17
N THR A 122 -2.56 2.38 -0.90
CA THR A 122 -2.65 2.89 -2.27
C THR A 122 -3.70 2.10 -3.06
N PHE A 123 -4.82 2.74 -3.38
CA PHE A 123 -5.91 2.14 -4.17
C PHE A 123 -6.38 0.79 -3.62
N SER A 124 -6.34 0.65 -2.29
CA SER A 124 -6.80 -0.55 -1.61
C SER A 124 -8.28 -0.77 -1.86
N ASP A 125 -8.69 -2.03 -1.98
CA ASP A 125 -10.10 -2.40 -2.17
C ASP A 125 -10.96 -1.81 -1.03
N PRO A 126 -12.04 -1.07 -1.34
CA PRO A 126 -12.86 -0.40 -0.34
C PRO A 126 -13.55 -1.38 0.64
N GLN A 127 -13.71 -2.65 0.25
CA GLN A 127 -14.32 -3.70 1.07
C GLN A 127 -15.61 -3.21 1.73
N MET A 128 -16.51 -2.66 0.91
CA MET A 128 -17.64 -1.84 1.36
C MET A 128 -18.58 -2.55 2.35
N LYS A 129 -18.61 -3.89 2.32
CA LYS A 129 -19.47 -4.73 3.17
C LYS A 129 -18.76 -5.41 4.34
N ASN A 130 -17.42 -5.29 4.45
CA ASN A 130 -16.66 -6.02 5.47
C ASN A 130 -15.47 -5.19 5.96
N PHE A 131 -15.66 -4.49 7.08
CA PHE A 131 -14.60 -3.67 7.66
C PHE A 131 -13.39 -4.50 8.14
N HIS A 132 -13.57 -5.77 8.53
CA HIS A 132 -12.46 -6.67 8.87
C HIS A 132 -11.52 -6.98 7.69
N LYS A 133 -11.91 -6.61 6.46
CA LYS A 133 -11.06 -6.72 5.26
C LYS A 133 -10.59 -5.37 4.72
N ARG A 134 -11.16 -4.27 5.20
CA ARG A 134 -10.85 -2.90 4.77
C ARG A 134 -9.61 -2.39 5.48
N LEU A 135 -8.54 -2.10 4.74
CA LEU A 135 -7.23 -1.82 5.34
C LEU A 135 -7.17 -0.55 6.21
N SER A 136 -8.10 0.41 6.02
CA SER A 136 -8.20 1.61 6.86
C SER A 136 -9.07 1.45 8.11
N SER A 137 -9.66 0.27 8.36
CA SER A 137 -10.57 0.03 9.49
C SER A 137 -9.87 -0.09 10.82
N THR A 138 -10.60 0.03 11.94
CA THR A 138 -10.02 -0.10 13.27
C THR A 138 -9.43 -1.48 13.51
N PHE A 139 -9.97 -2.52 12.85
CA PHE A 139 -9.41 -3.87 12.87
C PHE A 139 -7.94 -3.90 12.39
N PHE A 140 -7.64 -3.21 11.29
CA PHE A 140 -6.27 -3.15 10.77
C PHE A 140 -5.42 -2.11 11.48
N LEU A 141 -5.96 -0.93 11.81
CA LEU A 141 -5.22 0.09 12.55
C LEU A 141 -4.74 -0.44 13.92
N ASN A 142 -5.56 -1.22 14.64
CA ASN A 142 -5.12 -1.88 15.86
C ASN A 142 -3.99 -2.88 15.64
N ARG A 143 -3.95 -3.57 14.50
CA ARG A 143 -2.83 -4.43 14.14
C ARG A 143 -1.57 -3.62 13.83
N TYR A 144 -1.71 -2.49 13.14
CA TYR A 144 -0.58 -1.63 12.78
C TYR A 144 0.14 -1.08 14.01
N ARG A 145 -0.59 -0.74 15.08
CA ARG A 145 -0.03 -0.28 16.37
C ARG A 145 0.97 -1.25 17.02
N ASN A 146 0.96 -2.53 16.65
CA ASN A 146 1.89 -3.51 17.20
C ASN A 146 3.31 -3.39 16.65
N PHE A 147 3.50 -2.68 15.53
CA PHE A 147 4.81 -2.58 14.85
C PHE A 147 5.13 -1.18 14.31
N LEU A 148 4.13 -0.32 14.12
CA LEU A 148 4.29 1.07 13.77
C LEU A 148 4.81 1.87 14.98
N ILE A 149 5.71 2.83 14.76
CA ILE A 149 6.10 3.80 15.79
C ILE A 149 4.87 4.52 16.37
N ASP A 150 4.98 4.99 17.61
CA ASP A 150 3.94 5.87 18.15
C ASP A 150 3.78 7.12 17.27
N LYS A 151 2.53 7.43 16.90
CA LYS A 151 2.18 8.50 15.96
C LYS A 151 2.76 8.33 14.55
N GLY A 152 3.11 7.10 14.16
CA GLY A 152 3.46 6.82 12.77
C GLY A 152 2.34 7.19 11.81
N ILE A 153 2.70 7.48 10.56
CA ILE A 153 1.78 8.09 9.60
C ILE A 153 1.11 7.01 8.77
N ILE A 154 -0.22 7.09 8.66
CA ILE A 154 -1.01 6.34 7.69
C ILE A 154 -1.34 7.25 6.52
N HIS A 155 -1.01 6.81 5.32
CA HIS A 155 -1.33 7.48 4.07
C HIS A 155 -2.42 6.69 3.35
N LEU A 156 -3.52 7.36 3.01
CA LEU A 156 -4.55 6.81 2.13
C LEU A 156 -4.55 7.59 0.82
N LYS A 157 -4.24 6.91 -0.29
CA LYS A 157 -4.38 7.44 -1.65
C LYS A 157 -5.39 6.57 -2.38
N THR A 158 -6.53 7.14 -2.76
CA THR A 158 -7.63 6.34 -3.31
C THR A 158 -8.50 7.15 -4.25
N ASP A 159 -9.11 6.47 -5.19
CA ASP A 159 -10.15 6.97 -6.06
C ASP A 159 -11.57 6.79 -5.47
N SER A 160 -11.71 5.86 -4.53
CA SER A 160 -13.00 5.40 -4.00
C SER A 160 -13.63 6.46 -3.12
N ASN A 161 -14.86 6.87 -3.45
CA ASN A 161 -15.63 7.80 -2.62
C ASN A 161 -16.00 7.11 -1.31
N PHE A 162 -16.41 5.85 -1.36
CA PHE A 162 -16.75 5.07 -0.18
C PHE A 162 -15.57 4.99 0.80
N LEU A 163 -14.40 4.55 0.35
CA LEU A 163 -13.24 4.34 1.22
C LEU A 163 -12.73 5.65 1.80
N PHE A 164 -12.69 6.71 1.00
CA PHE A 164 -12.26 8.02 1.45
C PHE A 164 -13.22 8.62 2.48
N THR A 165 -14.52 8.51 2.23
CA THR A 165 -15.58 8.97 3.16
C THR A 165 -15.52 8.17 4.46
N TYR A 166 -15.47 6.85 4.38
CA TYR A 166 -15.35 5.98 5.55
C TYR A 166 -14.14 6.34 6.39
N THR A 167 -12.97 6.52 5.76
CA THR A 167 -11.74 6.83 6.48
C THR A 167 -11.77 8.23 7.10
N THR A 168 -12.43 9.20 6.45
CA THR A 168 -12.67 10.54 7.02
C THR A 168 -13.43 10.43 8.35
N TYR A 169 -14.57 9.75 8.36
CA TYR A 169 -15.36 9.58 9.57
C TYR A 169 -14.66 8.73 10.64
N LEU A 170 -13.87 7.72 10.23
CA LEU A 170 -13.07 6.93 11.16
C LEU A 170 -12.04 7.82 11.87
N VAL A 171 -11.34 8.69 11.13
CA VAL A 171 -10.36 9.63 11.68
C VAL A 171 -11.05 10.60 12.66
N GLU A 172 -12.19 11.18 12.27
CA GLU A 172 -12.96 12.12 13.09
C GLU A 172 -13.51 11.46 14.37
N LYS A 173 -14.16 10.30 14.25
CA LYS A 173 -14.76 9.55 15.36
C LYS A 173 -13.72 9.22 16.43
N ASN A 174 -12.53 8.86 16.01
CA ASN A 174 -11.42 8.45 16.87
C ASN A 174 -10.48 9.60 17.24
N LYS A 175 -10.76 10.83 16.78
CA LYS A 175 -9.95 12.03 17.01
C LYS A 175 -8.47 11.81 16.66
N LEU A 176 -8.22 11.08 15.57
CA LEU A 176 -6.85 10.86 15.09
C LEU A 176 -6.29 12.18 14.53
N PRO A 177 -5.04 12.55 14.82
CA PRO A 177 -4.44 13.78 14.30
C PRO A 177 -4.39 13.76 12.76
N LEU A 178 -5.31 14.48 12.12
CA LEU A 178 -5.33 14.64 10.67
C LEU A 178 -4.26 15.65 10.27
N LEU A 179 -3.27 15.19 9.49
CA LEU A 179 -2.18 16.03 9.02
C LEU A 179 -2.52 16.70 7.68
N PHE A 180 -3.27 15.99 6.83
CA PHE A 180 -3.62 16.49 5.50
C PHE A 180 -4.82 15.74 4.91
N ARG A 181 -5.64 16.43 4.10
CA ARG A 181 -6.75 15.84 3.34
C ARG A 181 -7.05 16.65 2.06
N THR A 182 -7.22 15.98 0.93
CA THR A 182 -7.75 16.53 -0.33
C THR A 182 -8.66 15.51 -1.03
N GLU A 183 -9.74 16.00 -1.62
CA GLU A 183 -10.65 15.22 -2.48
C GLU A 183 -10.28 15.31 -3.97
N ASP A 184 -9.33 16.17 -4.30
CA ASP A 184 -8.83 16.34 -5.65
C ASP A 184 -7.33 16.61 -5.59
N LEU A 185 -6.54 15.53 -5.73
CA LEU A 185 -5.09 15.55 -5.63
C LEU A 185 -4.45 16.20 -6.87
N TYR A 186 -5.08 16.14 -8.04
CA TYR A 186 -4.49 16.52 -9.33
C TYR A 186 -5.25 17.64 -10.06
N GLY A 187 -6.37 18.13 -9.52
CA GLY A 187 -7.16 19.22 -10.10
C GLY A 187 -6.42 20.55 -10.23
N ASN A 188 -6.87 21.37 -11.19
CA ASN A 188 -6.25 22.65 -11.58
C ASN A 188 -6.28 23.73 -10.48
N GLU A 189 -7.13 23.57 -9.48
CA GLU A 189 -7.15 24.40 -8.28
C GLU A 189 -7.36 23.46 -7.09
N THR A 190 -6.29 23.15 -6.38
CA THR A 190 -6.36 22.61 -5.02
C THR A 190 -7.34 23.47 -4.22
N ASN A 191 -8.57 22.97 -3.99
CA ASN A 191 -9.68 23.64 -3.30
C ASN A 191 -9.26 24.17 -1.91
N GLY A 192 -8.60 25.33 -1.87
CA GLY A 192 -8.11 26.01 -0.66
C GLY A 192 -6.74 25.58 -0.13
N VAL A 193 -6.17 24.47 -0.60
CA VAL A 193 -4.89 23.95 -0.08
C VAL A 193 -3.76 24.35 -1.01
N LYS A 194 -3.12 25.49 -0.77
CA LYS A 194 -1.97 25.88 -1.59
C LYS A 194 -0.91 24.80 -1.48
N SER A 195 -0.10 24.64 -2.50
CA SER A 195 1.14 23.87 -2.43
C SER A 195 1.99 24.18 -1.19
N ALA A 196 1.77 25.25 -0.44
CA ALA A 196 2.38 25.49 0.88
C ALA A 196 2.00 24.49 1.99
N ASP A 197 0.88 23.74 1.91
CA ASP A 197 0.38 22.90 3.00
C ASP A 197 0.90 21.45 2.99
N PHE A 198 1.58 21.06 1.90
CA PHE A 198 2.32 19.81 1.86
C PHE A 198 3.74 20.05 2.35
N ASP A 199 4.24 19.23 3.26
CA ASP A 199 5.70 19.10 3.40
C ASP A 199 6.29 18.63 2.07
N GLU A 200 7.53 19.06 1.80
CA GLU A 200 8.22 18.87 0.53
C GLU A 200 8.28 17.40 0.11
N ARG A 201 8.51 16.51 1.10
CA ARG A 201 8.50 15.06 0.94
C ARG A 201 7.14 14.54 0.48
N THR A 202 6.04 15.04 1.04
CA THR A 202 4.69 14.62 0.62
C THR A 202 4.39 15.05 -0.82
N LYS A 203 4.84 16.22 -1.28
CA LYS A 203 4.66 16.63 -2.69
C LYS A 203 5.39 15.69 -3.64
N GLU A 204 6.65 15.42 -3.36
CA GLU A 204 7.49 14.56 -4.18
C GLU A 204 6.94 13.13 -4.24
N ILE A 205 6.47 12.60 -3.10
CA ILE A 205 5.81 11.28 -3.05
C ILE A 205 4.51 11.26 -3.89
N LEU A 206 3.71 12.31 -3.83
CA LEU A 206 2.44 12.38 -4.57
C LEU A 206 2.64 12.62 -6.07
N GLY A 207 3.79 13.14 -6.49
CA GLY A 207 4.20 13.23 -7.90
C GLY A 207 4.55 11.90 -8.55
N ILE A 208 4.65 10.80 -7.78
CA ILE A 208 4.83 9.45 -8.33
C ILE A 208 3.47 8.94 -8.83
N HIS A 209 3.31 8.89 -10.14
CA HIS A 209 2.13 8.34 -10.78
C HIS A 209 2.33 6.88 -11.18
N THR A 210 1.52 5.98 -10.62
CA THR A 210 1.50 4.58 -11.06
C THR A 210 0.83 4.44 -12.43
N TYR A 211 1.03 3.31 -13.12
CA TYR A 211 0.29 3.03 -14.37
C TYR A 211 -1.21 3.03 -14.12
N TYR A 212 -1.64 2.51 -12.95
CA TYR A 212 -3.03 2.54 -12.54
C TYR A 212 -3.55 3.96 -12.42
N GLU A 213 -2.83 4.85 -11.72
CA GLU A 213 -3.25 6.25 -11.58
C GLU A 213 -3.40 6.97 -12.91
N ASN A 214 -2.45 6.79 -13.83
CA ASN A 214 -2.53 7.41 -15.16
C ASN A 214 -3.80 6.99 -15.91
N GLN A 215 -4.17 5.70 -15.84
CA GLN A 215 -5.42 5.23 -16.45
C GLN A 215 -6.68 5.85 -15.86
N TRP A 216 -6.63 6.31 -14.61
CA TRP A 216 -7.77 6.87 -13.90
C TRP A 216 -7.88 8.37 -14.10
N ILE A 217 -6.75 9.07 -14.10
CA ILE A 217 -6.64 10.48 -14.48
C ILE A 217 -7.12 10.66 -15.93
N GLU A 218 -6.68 9.79 -16.86
CA GLU A 218 -7.15 9.80 -18.27
C GLU A 218 -8.66 9.63 -18.40
N ARG A 219 -9.32 9.05 -17.39
CA ARG A 219 -10.78 8.84 -17.36
C ARG A 219 -11.53 9.94 -16.62
N GLY A 220 -10.83 10.98 -16.14
CA GLY A 220 -11.42 12.09 -15.39
C GLY A 220 -11.87 11.71 -13.97
N LEU A 221 -11.29 10.65 -13.39
CA LEU A 221 -11.59 10.26 -12.02
C LEU A 221 -10.66 11.00 -11.05
N ASN A 222 -11.26 11.70 -10.09
CA ASN A 222 -10.50 12.45 -9.08
C ASN A 222 -9.85 11.48 -8.08
N ILE A 223 -8.53 11.62 -7.94
CA ILE A 223 -7.76 10.92 -6.90
C ILE A 223 -7.82 11.74 -5.61
N LYS A 224 -8.09 11.06 -4.51
CA LYS A 224 -8.22 11.62 -3.17
C LYS A 224 -7.03 11.18 -2.34
N TYR A 225 -6.64 12.02 -1.39
CA TYR A 225 -5.51 11.72 -0.52
C TYR A 225 -5.75 12.27 0.88
N MET A 226 -5.36 11.49 1.89
CA MET A 226 -5.25 11.98 3.25
C MET A 226 -4.08 11.30 3.97
N LYS A 227 -3.56 11.97 5.00
CA LYS A 227 -2.63 11.38 5.95
C LYS A 227 -2.92 11.82 7.37
N PHE A 228 -2.76 10.90 8.30
CA PHE A 228 -3.04 11.10 9.72
C PHE A 228 -2.06 10.28 10.57
N GLU A 229 -1.83 10.74 11.80
CA GLU A 229 -1.04 10.01 12.78
C GLU A 229 -1.89 8.91 13.43
N LEU A 230 -1.26 7.77 13.72
CA LEU A 230 -1.86 6.69 14.49
C LEU A 230 -1.19 6.60 15.88
N PRO A 231 -1.80 7.17 16.94
CA PRO A 231 -1.30 6.98 18.30
C PRO A 231 -1.33 5.50 18.69
N ARG A 232 -0.32 5.04 19.43
CA ARG A 232 -0.21 3.64 19.89
C ARG A 232 -1.33 3.24 20.84
N LEU A 233 -1.73 4.16 21.70
CA LEU A 233 -2.69 3.92 22.78
C LEU A 233 -4.08 4.49 22.46
N GLY A 234 -5.05 4.08 23.26
CA GLY A 234 -6.45 4.51 23.17
C GLY A 234 -7.30 3.54 22.35
N ASP A 235 -8.60 3.55 22.59
CA ASP A 235 -9.53 2.68 21.90
C ASP A 235 -9.91 3.25 20.53
N LEU A 236 -10.08 2.37 19.54
CA LEU A 236 -10.59 2.74 18.23
C LEU A 236 -12.00 2.16 18.04
N CYS A 237 -12.96 3.03 17.76
CA CYS A 237 -14.34 2.70 17.47
C CYS A 237 -14.61 2.82 15.97
N GLU A 238 -15.29 1.81 15.41
CA GLU A 238 -15.78 1.87 14.04
C GLU A 238 -16.84 3.00 13.91
N PRO A 239 -16.84 3.79 12.82
CA PRO A 239 -17.90 4.76 12.58
C PRO A 239 -19.21 4.05 12.20
N GLU A 240 -20.29 4.39 12.87
CA GLU A 240 -21.66 3.93 12.57
C GLU A 240 -22.31 4.87 11.55
N ILE A 241 -21.94 4.73 10.29
CA ILE A 241 -22.41 5.59 9.19
C ILE A 241 -22.89 4.76 8.01
N GLU A 242 -23.92 5.26 7.33
CA GLU A 242 -24.34 4.76 6.03
C GLU A 242 -23.65 5.60 4.95
N ILE A 243 -22.95 4.92 4.04
CA ILE A 243 -22.20 5.55 2.95
C ILE A 243 -22.70 4.96 1.65
N GLU A 244 -22.93 5.80 0.66
CA GLU A 244 -23.24 5.36 -0.70
C GLU A 244 -22.14 4.43 -1.21
N LEU A 245 -22.54 3.25 -1.70
CA LEU A 245 -21.61 2.28 -2.26
C LEU A 245 -21.06 2.84 -3.56
N ASP A 246 -19.75 2.70 -3.77
CA ASP A 246 -19.17 3.01 -5.07
C ASP A 246 -19.85 2.17 -6.14
N ASP A 247 -20.14 2.79 -7.29
CA ASP A 247 -20.70 2.15 -8.48
C ASP A 247 -19.74 1.15 -9.15
N TYR A 248 -18.67 0.73 -8.46
CA TYR A 248 -17.54 -0.07 -8.96
C TYR A 248 -17.99 -1.43 -9.51
N ARG A 249 -18.58 -1.41 -10.70
CA ARG A 249 -18.54 -2.51 -11.65
C ARG A 249 -17.09 -2.59 -12.03
N SER A 250 -16.43 -3.68 -11.63
CA SER A 250 -15.17 -4.13 -12.24
C SER A 250 -15.21 -3.79 -13.73
N PHE A 251 -14.56 -2.71 -14.15
CA PHE A 251 -14.61 -2.29 -15.54
C PHE A 251 -14.05 -3.47 -16.30
N LYS A 252 -14.91 -4.16 -17.05
CA LYS A 252 -14.55 -5.39 -17.77
C LYS A 252 -13.25 -5.07 -18.47
N ARG A 253 -12.19 -5.85 -18.19
CA ARG A 253 -11.06 -5.94 -19.12
C ARG A 253 -11.71 -6.05 -20.51
N THR A 254 -11.48 -5.07 -21.37
CA THR A 254 -11.75 -5.28 -22.79
C THR A 254 -11.08 -6.59 -23.11
N LYS A 255 -11.88 -7.57 -23.58
CA LYS A 255 -11.32 -8.82 -24.12
C LYS A 255 -10.19 -8.36 -25.02
N ARG A 256 -8.96 -8.85 -24.78
CA ARG A 256 -7.90 -8.77 -25.78
C ARG A 256 -8.58 -9.09 -27.11
N SER A 257 -8.45 -8.17 -28.05
CA SER A 257 -8.97 -8.31 -29.41
C SER A 257 -8.87 -9.77 -29.82
N GLY A 258 -9.96 -10.30 -30.37
CA GLY A 258 -9.94 -11.61 -31.00
C GLY A 258 -8.67 -11.68 -31.85
N LYS A 259 -7.93 -12.78 -31.73
CA LYS A 259 -6.90 -13.10 -32.69
C LYS A 259 -7.61 -13.34 -34.02
N ASP A 260 -7.93 -12.29 -34.75
CA ASP A 260 -8.10 -12.36 -36.19
C ASP A 260 -6.70 -12.36 -36.78
N THR A 261 -6.08 -13.54 -36.72
CA THR A 261 -5.06 -14.10 -37.61
C THR A 261 -4.20 -15.13 -36.86
N ALA A 262 -4.39 -16.40 -37.21
CA ALA A 262 -3.30 -17.29 -37.62
C ALA A 262 -3.88 -18.60 -38.20
N LYS A 263 -3.73 -18.71 -39.53
CA LYS A 263 -4.02 -19.83 -40.44
C LYS A 263 -5.47 -20.08 -40.83
#